data_AF-A0A1G8Y6D7-F1
#
_entry.id   AF-A0A1G8Y6D7-F1
#
_cell.length_a   1.000
_cell.length_b   1.000
_cell.length_c   1.000
_cell.angle_alpha   90.00
_cell.angle_beta   90.00
_cell.angle_gamma   90.00
#
_symmetry.space_group_name_H-M   'P 1'
#
loop_
_entity.id
_entity.type
_entity.pdbx_description
1 polymer ?
#
loop_
_entity_poly.entity_id
_entity_poly.type
_entity_poly.pdbx_seq_one_letter_code
_entity_poly.pdbx_strand_id
1 'polypeptide(L)'
;MKRSKFTLMAAVFLLILAASTAAVHADGKSGNKGNAKVTPGVEVFLDNHLDWVEDKRVGLITNPTGVDRNLVSTSDLLYEHPDVQLTALFGPEHGIRGDQEAGEYVESYIDEKTGLPVYSLYGPTWKPTEEMLEDVDVLLFDIQDIGSNVYTYIYTLGFAMEAAAEFDKEIIVLDRPNPIGGTRVEGPLRSEETVSFMGRFLLPVRHGMTVGELATMWNHEYSMGVDLKVAKMKGWKRTMHYEDTGLPWVMTSPNIPTQESAYLYAGTELVEDTNLSTGLGTTKPFELVGGPGIDGEDLAEEMNSRGLDGVSFRSAYYTPMFGRHEGQLIGGVQVHIDNPSDIDLVALGLHLVDAMRDQDPEAFEMTSSYANLIGDPDVPSMILDDQPVEQIIASWEDELNTWTEEVRNQYLLYNPYPSGSQPYKNNGVLGILPLDLSASLGESVELAVKGYDEEGDSLEIDPAQIDWSVSGDIGQVVDGVFQAEGEGKGELLASYGEYTASRKVDVSTTLVENIRYGIHADYSRIVFDLNKTVTNYQLEEKDGQLRLEIPYGEIGGELGESGGTLQINNSPVISSIDYQREDNAFVAAFDLKEEGITFETPAFSSRIVVDLMH
;
A
#
# COMPACT_ATOMS: atom_id res chain seq x y z
N MET A 1 -40.51 31.59 -64.27
CA MET A 1 -39.24 32.19 -64.78
C MET A 1 -38.14 31.77 -63.80
N LYS A 2 -37.38 30.70 -64.13
CA LYS A 2 -35.96 30.70 -64.58
C LYS A 2 -35.00 31.28 -63.51
N ARG A 3 -34.23 30.44 -62.78
CA ARG A 3 -32.88 29.84 -63.06
C ARG A 3 -31.82 30.56 -62.18
N SER A 4 -31.13 29.84 -61.28
CA SER A 4 -29.76 29.25 -61.43
C SER A 4 -28.62 30.30 -61.36
N LYS A 5 -27.40 30.11 -60.85
CA LYS A 5 -26.56 29.02 -60.30
C LYS A 5 -25.23 29.71 -59.87
N PHE A 6 -24.49 29.09 -58.93
CA PHE A 6 -23.02 28.99 -58.77
C PHE A 6 -22.08 30.12 -59.28
N THR A 7 -21.07 30.56 -58.50
CA THR A 7 -19.69 30.01 -58.36
C THR A 7 -18.70 31.07 -57.80
N LEU A 8 -17.74 30.61 -56.98
CA LEU A 8 -16.34 31.05 -56.84
C LEU A 8 -15.99 32.53 -56.58
N MET A 9 -15.34 32.80 -55.45
CA MET A 9 -14.26 33.79 -55.39
C MET A 9 -13.12 33.27 -54.52
N ALA A 10 -12.08 32.80 -55.20
CA ALA A 10 -10.75 32.50 -54.67
C ALA A 10 -9.74 33.38 -55.41
N ALA A 11 -8.66 33.73 -54.71
CA ALA A 11 -7.39 34.27 -55.21
C ALA A 11 -7.32 35.77 -55.58
N VAL A 12 -6.89 36.59 -54.60
CA VAL A 12 -5.70 37.47 -54.70
C VAL A 12 -5.14 37.53 -53.27
N PHE A 13 -4.01 36.92 -52.91
CA PHE A 13 -2.65 37.35 -53.21
C PHE A 13 -1.67 36.21 -52.87
N LEU A 14 -0.78 35.90 -53.80
CA LEU A 14 0.39 35.03 -53.63
C LEU A 14 1.61 35.80 -54.15
N LEU A 15 2.77 35.53 -53.53
CA LEU A 15 4.16 35.80 -53.97
C LEU A 15 4.74 37.17 -53.55
N ILE A 16 5.92 37.32 -52.93
CA ILE A 16 7.05 36.42 -52.65
C ILE A 16 7.90 37.00 -51.50
N LEU A 17 8.48 36.09 -50.72
CA LEU A 17 9.62 36.18 -49.81
C LEU A 17 10.69 37.23 -50.14
N ALA A 18 11.16 37.94 -49.11
CA ALA A 18 12.60 38.23 -48.93
C ALA A 18 12.94 38.52 -47.45
N ALA A 19 13.58 37.51 -46.84
CA ALA A 19 14.63 37.62 -45.82
C ALA A 19 14.51 38.66 -44.68
N SER A 20 14.08 38.18 -43.52
CA SER A 20 14.84 38.35 -42.28
C SER A 20 14.43 37.25 -41.31
N THR A 21 15.19 36.15 -41.30
CA THR A 21 15.21 35.17 -40.22
C THR A 21 15.83 35.84 -38.99
N ALA A 22 15.03 36.63 -38.28
CA ALA A 22 15.25 36.77 -36.85
C ALA A 22 14.66 35.50 -36.24
N ALA A 23 15.53 34.52 -36.00
CA ALA A 23 15.22 33.46 -35.07
C ALA A 23 14.85 34.16 -33.76
N VAL A 24 13.56 34.22 -33.44
CA VAL A 24 13.13 34.39 -32.07
C VAL A 24 13.51 33.06 -31.42
N HIS A 25 14.79 32.97 -31.01
CA HIS A 25 15.12 32.20 -29.84
C HIS A 25 14.27 32.82 -28.74
N ALA A 26 13.10 32.22 -28.53
CA ALA A 26 12.58 32.20 -27.18
C ALA A 26 13.67 31.51 -26.38
N ASP A 27 14.56 32.31 -25.79
CA ASP A 27 15.21 31.93 -24.55
C ASP A 27 14.05 31.64 -23.60
N GLY A 28 13.57 30.40 -23.67
CA GLY A 28 12.82 29.80 -22.60
C GLY A 28 13.70 30.02 -21.40
N LYS A 29 13.29 30.95 -20.52
CA LYS A 29 13.84 31.04 -19.19
C LYS A 29 13.68 29.64 -18.61
N SER A 30 14.75 28.89 -18.69
CA SER A 30 14.99 27.65 -17.98
C SER A 30 14.56 27.95 -16.54
N GLY A 31 13.41 27.44 -16.14
CA GLY A 31 12.98 27.46 -14.74
C GLY A 31 14.09 26.79 -13.96
N ASN A 32 14.85 27.61 -13.23
CA ASN A 32 15.96 27.28 -12.32
C ASN A 32 16.51 25.84 -12.39
N LYS A 33 17.04 25.41 -13.55
CA LYS A 33 17.50 24.03 -13.82
C LYS A 33 18.78 23.62 -13.08
N GLY A 34 19.26 24.45 -12.15
CA GLY A 34 20.50 24.24 -11.40
C GLY A 34 20.34 24.19 -9.88
N ASN A 35 19.11 24.05 -9.36
CA ASN A 35 18.82 24.21 -7.93
C ASN A 35 18.33 22.93 -7.21
N ALA A 36 18.16 21.80 -7.90
CA ALA A 36 17.88 20.52 -7.24
C ALA A 36 19.09 20.11 -6.39
N LYS A 37 18.90 20.06 -5.07
CA LYS A 37 19.93 19.69 -4.10
C LYS A 37 20.00 18.18 -3.89
N VAL A 38 18.93 17.48 -4.28
CA VAL A 38 18.79 16.03 -4.15
C VAL A 38 18.86 15.38 -5.53
N THR A 39 19.59 14.28 -5.63
CA THR A 39 19.57 13.37 -6.78
C THR A 39 18.73 12.15 -6.39
N PRO A 40 17.59 11.89 -7.04
CA PRO A 40 16.69 10.80 -6.70
C PRO A 40 17.32 9.43 -7.02
N GLY A 41 16.81 8.36 -6.41
CA GLY A 41 17.35 7.02 -6.56
C GLY A 41 17.44 6.54 -8.00
N VAL A 42 16.47 6.89 -8.85
CA VAL A 42 16.49 6.53 -10.29
C VAL A 42 17.74 7.05 -11.01
N GLU A 43 18.17 8.28 -10.73
CA GLU A 43 19.37 8.85 -11.34
C GLU A 43 20.64 8.25 -10.73
N VAL A 44 20.64 7.98 -9.43
CA VAL A 44 21.78 7.30 -8.77
C VAL A 44 21.96 5.89 -9.33
N PHE A 45 20.85 5.18 -9.58
CA PHE A 45 20.84 3.86 -10.18
C PHE A 45 21.40 3.87 -11.60
N LEU A 46 20.85 4.69 -12.49
CA LEU A 46 21.31 4.82 -13.88
C LEU A 46 22.78 5.22 -13.98
N ASP A 47 23.26 6.09 -13.08
CA ASP A 47 24.64 6.57 -13.11
C ASP A 47 25.67 5.57 -12.55
N ASN A 48 25.29 4.72 -11.59
CA ASN A 48 26.27 4.01 -10.75
C ASN A 48 25.99 2.52 -10.53
N HIS A 49 24.81 2.01 -10.89
CA HIS A 49 24.33 0.70 -10.45
C HIS A 49 23.64 -0.11 -11.55
N LEU A 50 23.93 0.17 -12.82
CA LEU A 50 23.44 -0.65 -13.94
C LEU A 50 23.92 -2.10 -13.87
N ASP A 51 25.07 -2.34 -13.23
CA ASP A 51 25.60 -3.68 -12.92
C ASP A 51 24.64 -4.51 -12.05
N TRP A 52 23.74 -3.88 -11.29
CA TRP A 52 22.76 -4.62 -10.47
C TRP A 52 21.71 -5.34 -11.32
N VAL A 53 21.46 -4.87 -12.54
CA VAL A 53 20.47 -5.42 -13.48
C VAL A 53 21.09 -6.00 -14.75
N GLU A 54 22.42 -6.10 -14.81
CA GLU A 54 23.11 -6.73 -15.94
C GLU A 54 22.64 -8.18 -16.11
N ASP A 55 22.29 -8.55 -17.35
CA ASP A 55 21.75 -9.87 -17.72
C ASP A 55 20.46 -10.30 -16.97
N LYS A 56 19.72 -9.36 -16.36
CA LYS A 56 18.44 -9.62 -15.67
C LYS A 56 17.25 -9.03 -16.43
N ARG A 57 16.13 -9.74 -16.40
CA ARG A 57 14.83 -9.23 -16.83
C ARG A 57 14.23 -8.35 -15.73
N VAL A 58 13.99 -7.10 -16.06
CA VAL A 58 13.57 -6.07 -15.11
C VAL A 58 12.05 -5.88 -15.17
N GLY A 59 11.39 -6.03 -14.02
CA GLY A 59 10.05 -5.52 -13.78
C GLY A 59 10.10 -4.17 -13.08
N LEU A 60 9.23 -3.22 -13.43
CA LEU A 60 9.17 -1.90 -12.79
C LEU A 60 7.81 -1.65 -12.15
N ILE A 61 7.80 -1.48 -10.83
CA ILE A 61 6.67 -0.98 -10.05
C ILE A 61 6.77 0.54 -10.00
N THR A 62 5.84 1.22 -10.68
CA THR A 62 5.88 2.68 -10.80
C THR A 62 4.50 3.29 -11.07
N ASN A 63 4.43 4.61 -11.03
CA ASN A 63 3.28 5.42 -11.41
C ASN A 63 3.79 6.76 -12.00
N PRO A 64 2.95 7.78 -12.28
CA PRO A 64 3.42 9.03 -12.87
C PRO A 64 4.48 9.79 -12.07
N THR A 65 4.63 9.49 -10.77
CA THR A 65 5.63 10.12 -9.91
C THR A 65 7.03 9.55 -10.10
N GLY A 66 7.15 8.38 -10.72
CA GLY A 66 8.40 7.74 -11.11
C GLY A 66 9.04 8.50 -12.27
N VAL A 67 9.69 9.61 -11.96
CA VAL A 67 10.39 10.49 -12.91
C VAL A 67 11.75 10.93 -12.40
N ASP A 68 12.66 11.27 -13.31
CA ASP A 68 13.91 11.98 -13.00
C ASP A 68 13.66 13.48 -12.71
N ARG A 69 14.73 14.23 -12.42
CA ARG A 69 14.65 15.69 -12.22
C ARG A 69 14.12 16.47 -13.43
N ASN A 70 14.14 15.86 -14.61
CA ASN A 70 13.70 16.47 -15.87
C ASN A 70 12.27 16.07 -16.25
N LEU A 71 11.55 15.37 -15.36
CA LEU A 71 10.21 14.85 -15.58
C LEU A 71 10.13 13.78 -16.68
N VAL A 72 11.22 13.07 -16.93
CA VAL A 72 11.22 11.89 -17.80
C VAL A 72 10.86 10.68 -16.95
N SER A 73 9.86 9.90 -17.40
CA SER A 73 9.40 8.72 -16.66
C SER A 73 10.51 7.68 -16.55
N THR A 74 10.60 7.03 -15.40
CA THR A 74 11.47 5.89 -15.15
C THR A 74 11.18 4.74 -16.10
N SER A 75 9.91 4.52 -16.46
CA SER A 75 9.53 3.52 -17.47
C SER A 75 10.23 3.80 -18.81
N ASP A 76 10.20 5.06 -19.27
CA ASP A 76 10.83 5.49 -20.52
C ASP A 76 12.36 5.44 -20.42
N LEU A 77 12.93 5.91 -19.30
CA LEU A 77 14.37 5.89 -19.05
C LEU A 77 14.93 4.48 -19.11
N LEU A 78 14.27 3.51 -18.46
CA LEU A 78 14.70 2.11 -18.45
C LEU A 78 14.47 1.43 -19.79
N TYR A 79 13.31 1.64 -20.42
CA TYR A 79 13.00 1.05 -21.73
C TYR A 79 13.95 1.50 -22.84
N GLU A 80 14.38 2.77 -22.81
CA GLU A 80 15.30 3.33 -23.80
C GLU A 80 16.78 3.05 -23.49
N HIS A 81 17.10 2.54 -22.29
CA HIS A 81 18.48 2.29 -21.89
C HIS A 81 19.02 0.98 -22.51
N PRO A 82 20.15 1.01 -23.24
CA PRO A 82 20.64 -0.16 -23.98
C PRO A 82 21.07 -1.33 -23.09
N ASP A 83 21.44 -1.04 -21.84
CA ASP A 83 21.93 -2.02 -20.87
C ASP A 83 20.85 -2.51 -19.89
N VAL A 84 19.57 -2.14 -20.11
CA VAL A 84 18.45 -2.56 -19.27
C VAL A 84 17.44 -3.37 -20.09
N GLN A 85 17.08 -4.56 -19.63
CA GLN A 85 16.05 -5.38 -20.25
C GLN A 85 14.74 -5.25 -19.47
N LEU A 86 13.99 -4.17 -19.72
CA LEU A 86 12.66 -3.98 -19.13
C LEU A 86 11.64 -4.92 -19.79
N THR A 87 10.99 -5.78 -19.01
CA THR A 87 10.07 -6.82 -19.50
C THR A 87 8.63 -6.65 -19.03
N ALA A 88 8.40 -6.02 -17.88
CA ALA A 88 7.07 -5.83 -17.32
C ALA A 88 6.95 -4.54 -16.52
N LEU A 89 5.72 -4.03 -16.46
CA LEU A 89 5.34 -2.85 -15.69
C LEU A 89 4.25 -3.22 -14.68
N PHE A 90 4.27 -2.61 -13.51
CA PHE A 90 3.32 -2.87 -12.43
C PHE A 90 2.79 -1.54 -11.90
N GLY A 91 1.47 -1.32 -12.00
CA GLY A 91 0.80 -0.13 -11.52
C GLY A 91 0.12 -0.37 -10.18
N PRO A 92 0.30 0.49 -9.16
CA PRO A 92 -0.43 0.42 -7.89
C PRO A 92 -1.86 0.97 -8.04
N GLU A 93 -2.46 1.40 -6.93
CA GLU A 93 -3.65 2.28 -6.93
C GLU A 93 -3.45 3.47 -7.90
N HIS A 94 -4.52 3.85 -8.61
CA HIS A 94 -4.52 4.82 -9.73
C HIS A 94 -3.81 4.38 -11.02
N GLY A 95 -3.12 3.24 -11.01
CA GLY A 95 -2.43 2.68 -12.17
C GLY A 95 -1.16 3.45 -12.59
N ILE A 96 -0.47 2.93 -13.61
CA ILE A 96 0.82 3.49 -14.05
C ILE A 96 0.71 4.87 -14.71
N ARG A 97 -0.46 5.23 -15.25
CA ARG A 97 -0.75 6.53 -15.86
C ARG A 97 -1.41 7.52 -14.87
N GLY A 98 -1.83 7.05 -13.69
CA GLY A 98 -2.46 7.87 -12.64
C GLY A 98 -3.78 8.51 -13.08
N ASP A 99 -4.50 7.87 -14.00
CA ASP A 99 -5.68 8.42 -14.68
C ASP A 99 -7.02 7.97 -14.06
N GLN A 100 -6.98 7.33 -12.88
CA GLN A 100 -8.15 6.81 -12.17
C GLN A 100 -8.31 7.37 -10.75
N GLU A 101 -9.56 7.42 -10.26
CA GLU A 101 -9.90 7.89 -8.92
C GLU A 101 -9.40 6.91 -7.82
N ALA A 102 -9.37 7.37 -6.57
CA ALA A 102 -9.03 6.51 -5.43
C ALA A 102 -10.09 5.42 -5.26
N GLY A 103 -9.67 4.20 -4.96
CA GLY A 103 -10.60 3.06 -4.87
C GLY A 103 -10.99 2.41 -6.21
N GLU A 104 -10.67 3.01 -7.36
CA GLU A 104 -11.02 2.46 -8.67
C GLU A 104 -9.99 1.43 -9.17
N TYR A 105 -10.48 0.32 -9.74
CA TYR A 105 -9.65 -0.74 -10.27
C TYR A 105 -9.21 -0.46 -11.73
N VAL A 106 -7.93 -0.68 -12.01
CA VAL A 106 -7.37 -0.62 -13.37
C VAL A 106 -7.08 -2.04 -13.83
N GLU A 107 -7.61 -2.46 -14.97
CA GLU A 107 -7.29 -3.78 -15.55
C GLU A 107 -5.87 -3.81 -16.12
N SER A 108 -5.25 -5.00 -16.14
CA SER A 108 -3.97 -5.23 -16.81
C SER A 108 -4.09 -5.06 -18.33
N TYR A 109 -3.06 -4.53 -18.98
CA TYR A 109 -3.07 -4.22 -20.42
C TYR A 109 -1.67 -4.26 -21.05
N ILE A 110 -1.56 -4.05 -22.37
CA ILE A 110 -0.27 -3.89 -23.05
C ILE A 110 -0.03 -2.40 -23.30
N ASP A 111 1.08 -1.87 -22.79
CA ASP A 111 1.43 -0.47 -22.97
C ASP A 111 1.68 -0.15 -24.45
N GLU A 112 0.95 0.83 -25.00
CA GLU A 112 0.99 1.14 -26.43
C GLU A 112 2.36 1.65 -26.91
N LYS A 113 3.14 2.29 -26.02
CA LYS A 113 4.42 2.89 -26.37
C LYS A 113 5.55 1.86 -26.37
N THR A 114 5.60 1.04 -25.33
CA THR A 114 6.70 0.09 -25.07
C THR A 114 6.39 -1.33 -25.58
N GLY A 115 5.12 -1.67 -25.75
CA GLY A 115 4.65 -3.03 -26.07
C GLY A 115 4.76 -4.00 -24.91
N LEU A 116 5.03 -3.52 -23.69
CA LEU A 116 5.20 -4.34 -22.49
C LEU A 116 3.86 -4.61 -21.79
N PRO A 117 3.71 -5.76 -21.10
CA PRO A 117 2.60 -5.97 -20.20
C PRO A 117 2.66 -4.99 -19.02
N VAL A 118 1.50 -4.45 -18.67
CA VAL A 118 1.22 -3.65 -17.48
C VAL A 118 0.27 -4.44 -16.60
N TYR A 119 0.74 -4.85 -15.42
CA TYR A 119 -0.06 -5.55 -14.42
C TYR A 119 -0.60 -4.58 -13.38
N SER A 120 -1.84 -4.80 -12.95
CA SER A 120 -2.45 -4.06 -11.86
C SER A 120 -2.14 -4.71 -10.51
N LEU A 121 -1.64 -3.91 -9.57
CA LEU A 121 -1.42 -4.29 -8.17
C LEU A 121 -2.47 -3.63 -7.25
N TYR A 122 -3.70 -3.48 -7.75
CA TYR A 122 -4.84 -2.95 -7.02
C TYR A 122 -6.09 -3.81 -7.25
N GLY A 123 -7.11 -3.69 -6.39
CA GLY A 123 -8.35 -4.46 -6.50
C GLY A 123 -8.19 -5.96 -6.18
N PRO A 124 -8.40 -6.90 -7.13
CA PRO A 124 -8.31 -8.35 -6.88
C PRO A 124 -6.89 -8.86 -6.66
N THR A 125 -5.86 -8.07 -6.97
CA THR A 125 -4.47 -8.51 -6.89
C THR A 125 -3.60 -7.37 -6.35
N TRP A 126 -3.14 -7.48 -5.10
CA TRP A 126 -2.27 -6.48 -4.47
C TRP A 126 -0.80 -6.89 -4.42
N LYS A 127 -0.58 -8.19 -4.42
CA LYS A 127 0.72 -8.84 -4.41
C LYS A 127 0.97 -9.44 -5.78
N PRO A 128 2.12 -9.21 -6.43
CA PRO A 128 2.46 -9.85 -7.69
C PRO A 128 2.32 -11.37 -7.59
N THR A 129 1.70 -12.00 -8.58
CA THR A 129 1.60 -13.46 -8.66
C THR A 129 2.85 -14.06 -9.32
N GLU A 130 3.05 -15.37 -9.15
CA GLU A 130 4.14 -16.09 -9.83
C GLU A 130 4.10 -15.89 -11.36
N GLU A 131 2.90 -15.97 -11.95
CA GLU A 131 2.68 -15.75 -13.39
C GLU A 131 3.11 -14.36 -13.85
N MET A 132 2.75 -13.32 -13.08
CA MET A 132 3.18 -11.95 -13.39
C MET A 132 4.71 -11.77 -13.34
N LEU A 133 5.40 -12.66 -12.64
CA LEU A 133 6.85 -12.62 -12.41
C LEU A 133 7.63 -13.68 -13.21
N GLU A 134 6.98 -14.43 -14.10
CA GLU A 134 7.64 -15.46 -14.92
C GLU A 134 8.78 -14.85 -15.76
N ASP A 135 8.53 -13.65 -16.29
CA ASP A 135 9.45 -12.86 -17.10
C ASP A 135 10.22 -11.77 -16.36
N VAL A 136 10.31 -11.89 -15.02
CA VAL A 136 11.00 -10.92 -14.16
C VAL A 136 11.99 -11.64 -13.26
N ASP A 137 13.23 -11.17 -13.23
CA ASP A 137 14.29 -11.64 -12.31
C ASP A 137 14.48 -10.64 -11.16
N VAL A 138 14.28 -9.35 -11.44
CA VAL A 138 14.42 -8.26 -10.47
C VAL A 138 13.29 -7.24 -10.62
N LEU A 139 12.71 -6.84 -9.50
CA LEU A 139 11.69 -5.81 -9.40
C LEU A 139 12.31 -4.49 -8.93
N LEU A 140 12.19 -3.46 -9.75
CA LEU A 140 12.52 -2.08 -9.36
C LEU A 140 11.27 -1.40 -8.81
N PHE A 141 11.40 -0.70 -7.69
CA PHE A 141 10.35 0.14 -7.12
C PHE A 141 10.73 1.61 -7.22
N ASP A 142 9.93 2.42 -7.93
CA ASP A 142 10.14 3.86 -8.07
C ASP A 142 8.83 4.65 -8.02
N ILE A 143 8.42 5.01 -6.80
CA ILE A 143 7.18 5.77 -6.53
C ILE A 143 7.44 6.79 -5.42
N GLN A 144 6.94 8.01 -5.61
CA GLN A 144 6.89 9.05 -4.58
C GLN A 144 5.72 8.79 -3.62
N ASP A 145 6.05 8.40 -2.39
CA ASP A 145 5.12 8.31 -1.26
C ASP A 145 4.93 9.68 -0.55
N ILE A 146 4.04 9.78 0.44
CA ILE A 146 3.78 11.01 1.20
C ILE A 146 4.15 10.98 2.70
N GLY A 147 4.67 9.86 3.20
CA GLY A 147 5.18 9.75 4.57
C GLY A 147 4.12 9.41 5.63
N SER A 148 2.98 8.88 5.20
CA SER A 148 1.85 8.52 6.06
C SER A 148 1.55 7.02 6.00
N ASN A 149 1.24 6.40 7.15
CA ASN A 149 0.92 4.98 7.21
C ASN A 149 -0.43 4.60 6.57
N VAL A 150 -1.26 5.55 6.15
CA VAL A 150 -2.51 5.27 5.44
C VAL A 150 -2.40 5.55 3.95
N TYR A 151 -1.23 5.98 3.46
CA TYR A 151 -0.99 6.08 2.02
C TYR A 151 -0.51 4.75 1.45
N THR A 152 -1.14 4.27 0.38
CA THR A 152 -1.13 2.83 0.02
C THR A 152 0.13 2.35 -0.70
N TYR A 153 0.93 3.25 -1.26
CA TYR A 153 2.08 2.88 -2.10
C TYR A 153 3.19 2.13 -1.36
N ILE A 154 3.43 2.46 -0.09
CA ILE A 154 4.39 1.72 0.75
C ILE A 154 3.94 0.27 0.97
N TYR A 155 2.63 0.00 1.01
CA TYR A 155 2.13 -1.38 1.11
C TYR A 155 2.29 -2.13 -0.20
N THR A 156 2.14 -1.49 -1.37
CA THR A 156 2.50 -2.12 -2.65
C THR A 156 3.97 -2.57 -2.66
N LEU A 157 4.90 -1.75 -2.13
CA LEU A 157 6.29 -2.16 -1.96
C LEU A 157 6.41 -3.38 -1.05
N GLY A 158 5.77 -3.33 0.12
CA GLY A 158 5.79 -4.45 1.05
C GLY A 158 5.26 -5.74 0.43
N PHE A 159 4.11 -5.72 -0.24
CA PHE A 159 3.57 -6.90 -0.94
C PHE A 159 4.48 -7.39 -2.07
N ALA A 160 5.13 -6.50 -2.81
CA ALA A 160 6.12 -6.88 -3.81
C ALA A 160 7.34 -7.57 -3.17
N MET A 161 7.78 -7.11 -2.00
CA MET A 161 8.84 -7.78 -1.24
C MET A 161 8.41 -9.17 -0.76
N GLU A 162 7.16 -9.35 -0.36
CA GLU A 162 6.64 -10.67 0.00
C GLU A 162 6.60 -11.63 -1.19
N ALA A 163 6.14 -11.15 -2.35
CA ALA A 163 6.19 -11.94 -3.59
C ALA A 163 7.64 -12.27 -3.98
N ALA A 164 8.56 -11.33 -3.82
CA ALA A 164 9.98 -11.55 -4.08
C ALA A 164 10.60 -12.57 -3.11
N ALA A 165 10.17 -12.57 -1.84
CA ALA A 165 10.56 -13.59 -0.87
C ALA A 165 10.06 -14.97 -1.31
N GLU A 166 8.82 -15.11 -1.74
CA GLU A 166 8.22 -16.40 -2.09
C GLU A 166 8.71 -16.96 -3.44
N PHE A 167 8.88 -16.09 -4.44
CA PHE A 167 9.22 -16.49 -5.81
C PHE A 167 10.69 -16.26 -6.18
N ASP A 168 11.52 -16.04 -5.17
CA ASP A 168 12.97 -15.87 -5.27
C ASP A 168 13.38 -14.78 -6.27
N LYS A 169 12.81 -13.59 -6.09
CA LYS A 169 13.13 -12.40 -6.88
C LYS A 169 13.95 -11.41 -6.06
N GLU A 170 14.73 -10.60 -6.76
CA GLU A 170 15.42 -9.45 -6.17
C GLU A 170 14.52 -8.21 -6.17
N ILE A 171 14.67 -7.36 -5.15
CA ILE A 171 14.02 -6.04 -5.07
C ILE A 171 15.08 -4.94 -5.05
N ILE A 172 14.94 -3.96 -5.94
CA ILE A 172 15.75 -2.75 -5.96
C ILE A 172 14.85 -1.53 -5.73
N VAL A 173 15.02 -0.84 -4.60
CA VAL A 173 14.28 0.40 -4.32
C VAL A 173 15.05 1.61 -4.85
N LEU A 174 14.45 2.33 -5.79
CA LEU A 174 14.93 3.62 -6.29
C LEU A 174 14.45 4.71 -5.34
N ASP A 175 15.22 4.96 -4.29
CA ASP A 175 14.71 5.69 -3.13
C ASP A 175 14.35 7.15 -3.43
N ARG A 176 13.33 7.66 -2.71
CA ARG A 176 12.76 8.99 -2.88
C ARG A 176 12.59 9.74 -1.55
N PRO A 177 12.55 11.08 -1.56
CA PRO A 177 12.36 11.85 -0.33
C PRO A 177 11.05 11.49 0.36
N ASN A 178 11.05 11.37 1.69
CA ASN A 178 9.82 11.53 2.45
C ASN A 178 9.45 13.03 2.41
N PRO A 179 8.31 13.43 1.81
CA PRO A 179 8.02 14.84 1.55
C PRO A 179 7.73 15.65 2.81
N ILE A 180 7.32 14.97 3.89
CA ILE A 180 7.09 15.57 5.21
C ILE A 180 8.31 15.40 6.13
N GLY A 181 9.49 15.12 5.56
CA GLY A 181 10.74 15.01 6.29
C GLY A 181 10.91 13.68 7.03
N GLY A 182 12.09 13.50 7.60
CA GLY A 182 12.51 12.29 8.30
C GLY A 182 12.83 12.50 9.79
N THR A 183 12.56 13.66 10.37
CA THR A 183 12.91 13.90 11.79
C THR A 183 11.81 13.43 12.73
N ARG A 184 10.57 13.87 12.51
CA ARG A 184 9.43 13.59 13.39
C ARG A 184 8.83 12.21 13.13
N VAL A 185 8.26 11.63 14.19
CA VAL A 185 7.47 10.39 14.19
C VAL A 185 6.27 10.66 15.08
N GLU A 186 5.06 10.40 14.61
CA GLU A 186 3.82 10.84 15.29
C GLU A 186 2.69 9.82 15.13
N GLY A 187 1.82 9.75 16.14
CA GLY A 187 0.66 8.87 16.21
C GLY A 187 0.96 7.51 16.83
N PRO A 188 -0.09 6.75 17.20
CA PRO A 188 0.08 5.44 17.80
C PRO A 188 0.72 4.49 16.81
N LEU A 189 1.50 3.53 17.32
CA LEU A 189 1.92 2.40 16.50
C LEU A 189 0.66 1.60 16.14
N ARG A 190 0.52 1.22 14.86
CA ARG A 190 -0.64 0.45 14.43
C ARG A 190 -0.75 -0.85 15.22
N SER A 191 -1.93 -1.09 15.80
CA SER A 191 -2.29 -2.35 16.46
C SER A 191 -2.49 -3.48 15.45
N GLU A 192 -2.16 -4.71 15.85
CA GLU A 192 -2.46 -5.91 15.05
C GLU A 192 -3.97 -6.09 14.80
N GLU A 193 -4.82 -5.54 15.68
CA GLU A 193 -6.28 -5.59 15.56
C GLU A 193 -6.83 -4.64 14.49
N THR A 194 -6.05 -3.65 14.07
CA THR A 194 -6.41 -2.65 13.05
C THR A 194 -5.65 -2.87 11.73
N VAL A 195 -5.08 -4.07 11.55
CA VAL A 195 -4.43 -4.50 10.31
C VAL A 195 -5.47 -4.64 9.21
N SER A 196 -5.22 -3.96 8.10
CA SER A 196 -5.95 -4.07 6.84
C SER A 196 -4.94 -4.06 5.69
N PHE A 197 -5.40 -3.97 4.44
CA PHE A 197 -4.51 -3.65 3.31
C PHE A 197 -3.62 -2.43 3.63
N MET A 198 -4.21 -1.39 4.25
CA MET A 198 -3.55 -0.15 4.67
C MET A 198 -2.80 -0.30 6.01
N GLY A 199 -2.32 -1.48 6.36
CA GLY A 199 -1.78 -1.70 7.70
C GLY A 199 -1.07 -3.02 7.93
N ARG A 200 -0.70 -3.75 6.87
CA ARG A 200 0.02 -5.04 6.99
C ARG A 200 1.35 -4.89 7.73
N PHE A 201 1.99 -3.74 7.58
CA PHE A 201 3.21 -3.40 8.28
C PHE A 201 2.94 -2.34 9.34
N LEU A 202 3.34 -2.63 10.58
CA LEU A 202 3.02 -1.80 11.73
C LEU A 202 3.86 -0.54 11.70
N LEU A 203 3.19 0.60 11.48
CA LEU A 203 3.79 1.92 11.37
C LEU A 203 2.93 2.94 12.13
N PRO A 204 3.55 3.93 12.79
CA PRO A 204 2.81 5.08 13.28
C PRO A 204 2.36 5.98 12.14
N VAL A 205 1.35 6.84 12.40
CA VAL A 205 0.70 7.69 11.39
C VAL A 205 1.71 8.46 10.54
N ARG A 206 2.68 9.12 11.19
CA ARG A 206 3.86 9.69 10.54
C ARG A 206 5.06 8.84 10.94
N HIS A 207 5.55 8.01 10.03
CA HIS A 207 6.70 7.12 10.29
C HIS A 207 8.06 7.83 10.13
N GLY A 208 8.11 8.90 9.34
CA GLY A 208 9.32 9.70 9.13
C GLY A 208 10.48 8.90 8.54
N MET A 209 10.21 7.96 7.63
CA MET A 209 11.21 7.15 6.93
C MET A 209 11.02 7.28 5.42
N THR A 210 12.08 7.10 4.65
CA THR A 210 11.99 6.93 3.18
C THR A 210 11.50 5.54 2.82
N VAL A 211 11.07 5.32 1.57
CA VAL A 211 10.61 4.00 1.11
C VAL A 211 11.75 2.96 1.14
N GLY A 212 13.00 3.37 0.88
CA GLY A 212 14.17 2.51 1.02
C GLY A 212 14.48 2.13 2.47
N GLU A 213 14.34 3.07 3.40
CA GLU A 213 14.47 2.78 4.84
C GLU A 213 13.35 1.83 5.34
N LEU A 214 12.11 2.01 4.85
CA LEU A 214 10.99 1.12 5.17
C LEU A 214 11.20 -0.30 4.65
N ALA A 215 11.58 -0.46 3.38
CA ALA A 215 11.91 -1.77 2.81
C ALA A 215 13.04 -2.45 3.60
N THR A 216 14.08 -1.69 3.94
CA THR A 216 15.18 -2.22 4.75
C THR A 216 14.66 -2.73 6.09
N MET A 217 13.92 -1.91 6.84
CA MET A 217 13.33 -2.31 8.12
C MET A 217 12.45 -3.55 7.98
N TRP A 218 11.55 -3.60 7.00
CA TRP A 218 10.63 -4.72 6.85
C TRP A 218 11.32 -6.03 6.50
N ASN A 219 12.39 -6.00 5.70
CA ASN A 219 13.14 -7.21 5.38
C ASN A 219 13.68 -7.90 6.66
N HIS A 220 14.09 -7.11 7.65
CA HIS A 220 14.61 -7.59 8.95
C HIS A 220 13.49 -7.89 9.95
N GLU A 221 12.65 -6.90 10.27
CA GLU A 221 11.62 -7.00 11.31
C GLU A 221 10.54 -8.03 10.99
N TYR A 222 10.30 -8.29 9.70
CA TYR A 222 9.38 -9.33 9.25
C TYR A 222 10.11 -10.57 8.73
N SER A 223 11.43 -10.69 8.93
CA SER A 223 12.23 -11.85 8.54
C SER A 223 11.90 -12.35 7.13
N MET A 224 11.85 -11.45 6.15
CA MET A 224 11.39 -11.78 4.80
C MET A 224 12.46 -12.55 4.01
N GLY A 225 13.74 -12.25 4.26
CA GLY A 225 14.85 -12.89 3.55
C GLY A 225 14.88 -12.56 2.06
N VAL A 226 14.62 -11.31 1.70
CA VAL A 226 14.65 -10.79 0.32
C VAL A 226 16.05 -10.28 -0.04
N ASP A 227 16.53 -10.54 -1.27
CA ASP A 227 17.67 -9.82 -1.83
C ASP A 227 17.23 -8.37 -2.10
N LEU A 228 17.62 -7.47 -1.20
CA LEU A 228 17.18 -6.09 -1.21
C LEU A 228 18.37 -5.17 -1.45
N LYS A 229 18.27 -4.37 -2.51
CA LYS A 229 19.17 -3.22 -2.75
C LYS A 229 18.40 -1.92 -2.71
N VAL A 230 19.07 -0.87 -2.23
CA VAL A 230 18.51 0.48 -2.20
C VAL A 230 19.45 1.43 -2.94
N ALA A 231 18.98 1.98 -4.06
CA ALA A 231 19.67 3.06 -4.75
C ALA A 231 19.46 4.36 -3.96
N LYS A 232 20.30 4.56 -2.93
CA LYS A 232 20.21 5.70 -2.01
C LYS A 232 20.32 7.02 -2.75
N MET A 233 19.43 7.96 -2.40
CA MET A 233 19.53 9.34 -2.89
C MET A 233 20.86 9.99 -2.51
N LYS A 234 21.32 10.95 -3.34
CA LYS A 234 22.42 11.84 -2.97
C LYS A 234 21.88 13.19 -2.53
N GLY A 235 22.33 13.67 -1.37
CA GLY A 235 22.06 15.03 -0.89
C GLY A 235 20.81 15.21 -0.03
N TRP A 236 19.87 14.24 -0.03
CA TRP A 236 18.73 14.30 0.89
C TRP A 236 19.19 14.19 2.34
N LYS A 237 18.52 14.93 3.22
CA LYS A 237 18.72 14.89 4.66
C LYS A 237 17.38 14.78 5.34
N ARG A 238 17.34 14.13 6.50
CA ARG A 238 16.11 13.95 7.28
C ARG A 238 15.42 15.27 7.65
N THR A 239 16.16 16.36 7.72
CA THR A 239 15.64 17.70 8.02
C THR A 239 15.02 18.41 6.80
N MET A 240 15.09 17.83 5.61
CA MET A 240 14.52 18.42 4.40
C MET A 240 13.06 18.03 4.27
N HIS A 241 12.21 19.02 4.02
CA HIS A 241 10.88 18.82 3.46
C HIS A 241 10.97 18.79 1.93
N TYR A 242 9.89 18.44 1.23
CA TYR A 242 9.95 18.29 -0.23
C TYR A 242 10.45 19.55 -0.95
N GLU A 243 10.00 20.73 -0.51
CA GLU A 243 10.40 22.02 -1.08
C GLU A 243 11.93 22.27 -1.03
N ASP A 244 12.60 21.73 0.00
CA ASP A 244 14.05 21.90 0.18
C ASP A 244 14.88 21.13 -0.85
N THR A 245 14.29 20.06 -1.41
CA THR A 245 14.95 19.13 -2.32
C THR A 245 15.23 19.77 -3.69
N GLY A 246 14.36 20.71 -4.10
CA GLY A 246 14.35 21.30 -5.43
C GLY A 246 13.93 20.33 -6.55
N LEU A 247 13.38 19.16 -6.21
CA LEU A 247 12.77 18.24 -7.18
C LEU A 247 11.38 18.76 -7.61
N PRO A 248 10.94 18.44 -8.83
CA PRO A 248 9.60 18.81 -9.27
C PRO A 248 8.55 17.91 -8.61
N TRP A 249 7.51 18.53 -8.04
CA TRP A 249 6.37 17.78 -7.52
C TRP A 249 5.49 17.30 -8.67
N VAL A 250 5.29 15.99 -8.75
CA VAL A 250 4.23 15.35 -9.53
C VAL A 250 3.18 14.91 -8.53
N MET A 251 1.92 15.25 -8.78
CA MET A 251 0.80 14.85 -7.92
C MET A 251 0.84 13.34 -7.68
N THR A 252 0.79 12.94 -6.42
CA THR A 252 0.93 11.53 -6.05
C THR A 252 -0.38 10.77 -6.20
N SER A 253 -1.51 11.46 -6.10
CA SER A 253 -2.85 10.98 -6.47
C SER A 253 -3.74 12.16 -6.89
N PRO A 254 -4.94 11.94 -7.48
CA PRO A 254 -5.89 13.00 -7.83
C PRO A 254 -6.18 14.01 -6.72
N ASN A 255 -6.24 13.51 -5.47
CA ASN A 255 -6.54 14.30 -4.28
C ASN A 255 -5.30 14.79 -3.52
N ILE A 256 -4.09 14.48 -3.99
CA ILE A 256 -2.84 15.05 -3.48
C ILE A 256 -2.15 15.84 -4.61
N PRO A 257 -2.75 16.97 -5.05
CA PRO A 257 -2.25 17.73 -6.19
C PRO A 257 -0.99 18.55 -5.87
N THR A 258 -0.76 18.92 -4.61
CA THR A 258 0.34 19.80 -4.20
C THR A 258 1.11 19.25 -3.01
N GLN A 259 2.29 19.82 -2.76
CA GLN A 259 3.14 19.49 -1.62
C GLN A 259 2.44 19.82 -0.30
N GLU A 260 1.63 20.89 -0.26
CA GLU A 260 0.85 21.28 0.92
C GLU A 260 -0.22 20.24 1.25
N SER A 261 -0.95 19.72 0.26
CA SER A 261 -1.88 18.60 0.45
C SER A 261 -1.15 17.38 1.01
N ALA A 262 0.01 17.03 0.44
CA ALA A 262 0.82 15.92 0.96
C ALA A 262 1.31 16.16 2.39
N TYR A 263 1.63 17.41 2.73
CA TYR A 263 2.11 17.78 4.06
C TYR A 263 1.04 17.63 5.13
N LEU A 264 -0.14 18.17 4.88
CA LEU A 264 -1.24 18.17 5.86
C LEU A 264 -1.96 16.83 5.95
N TYR A 265 -1.87 16.00 4.91
CA TYR A 265 -2.57 14.72 4.82
C TYR A 265 -2.49 13.89 6.10
N ALA A 266 -1.29 13.61 6.63
CA ALA A 266 -1.11 12.76 7.81
C ALA A 266 -1.83 13.26 9.07
N GLY A 267 -2.17 14.55 9.13
CA GLY A 267 -2.98 15.12 10.21
C GLY A 267 -4.44 15.27 9.85
N THR A 268 -4.75 15.96 8.75
CA THR A 268 -6.14 16.29 8.38
C THR A 268 -6.93 15.09 7.90
N GLU A 269 -6.27 14.02 7.42
CA GLU A 269 -6.95 12.78 7.05
C GLU A 269 -7.67 12.16 8.25
N LEU A 270 -7.24 12.42 9.49
CA LEU A 270 -7.95 11.98 10.71
C LEU A 270 -9.41 12.47 10.78
N VAL A 271 -9.81 13.41 9.94
CA VAL A 271 -11.21 13.88 9.83
C VAL A 271 -12.05 12.99 8.90
N GLU A 272 -11.45 12.22 8.00
CA GLU A 272 -12.14 11.51 6.91
C GLU A 272 -13.14 10.46 7.41
N ASP A 273 -12.84 9.74 8.50
CA ASP A 273 -13.72 8.71 9.07
C ASP A 273 -14.76 9.26 10.06
N THR A 274 -15.08 10.54 9.91
CA THR A 274 -16.21 11.22 10.57
C THR A 274 -17.25 11.67 9.54
N ASN A 275 -18.35 12.31 9.95
CA ASN A 275 -19.28 12.95 9.01
C ASN A 275 -18.81 14.32 8.50
N LEU A 276 -17.61 14.77 8.85
CA LEU A 276 -17.00 16.03 8.43
C LEU A 276 -16.32 15.90 7.05
N SER A 277 -15.64 16.93 6.59
CA SER A 277 -14.97 17.04 5.29
C SER A 277 -13.51 17.39 5.47
N THR A 278 -12.66 16.68 4.74
CA THR A 278 -11.22 16.93 4.53
C THR A 278 -10.95 17.87 3.35
N GLY A 279 -11.97 18.57 2.85
CA GLY A 279 -11.84 19.46 1.70
C GLY A 279 -11.76 18.74 0.35
N LEU A 280 -11.93 17.41 0.32
CA LEU A 280 -12.19 16.65 -0.90
C LEU A 280 -13.39 17.23 -1.65
N GLY A 281 -13.37 17.16 -2.98
CA GLY A 281 -14.35 17.84 -3.83
C GLY A 281 -14.06 19.32 -4.07
N THR A 282 -12.94 19.85 -3.56
CA THR A 282 -12.51 21.26 -3.77
C THR A 282 -11.16 21.34 -4.48
N THR A 283 -10.66 22.56 -4.73
CA THR A 283 -9.31 22.79 -5.27
C THR A 283 -8.21 22.80 -4.20
N LYS A 284 -8.56 22.47 -2.94
CA LYS A 284 -7.71 22.58 -1.75
C LYS A 284 -7.92 21.39 -0.80
N PRO A 285 -7.82 20.14 -1.29
CA PRO A 285 -7.97 18.96 -0.45
C PRO A 285 -6.89 18.93 0.64
N PHE A 286 -7.27 18.53 1.84
CA PHE A 286 -6.45 18.46 3.06
C PHE A 286 -5.95 19.82 3.60
N GLU A 287 -6.04 20.89 2.83
CA GLU A 287 -5.87 22.26 3.33
C GLU A 287 -7.17 22.82 3.90
N LEU A 288 -8.33 22.44 3.36
CA LEU A 288 -9.66 22.80 3.86
C LEU A 288 -10.22 21.67 4.71
N VAL A 289 -10.79 22.02 5.87
CA VAL A 289 -11.42 21.07 6.77
C VAL A 289 -12.71 21.70 7.32
N GLY A 290 -13.81 20.95 7.42
CA GLY A 290 -15.09 21.51 7.89
C GLY A 290 -16.25 20.54 7.82
N GLY A 291 -17.48 21.05 7.92
CA GLY A 291 -18.68 20.21 7.85
C GLY A 291 -19.98 21.00 7.80
N PRO A 292 -21.12 20.34 7.51
CA PRO A 292 -22.43 20.95 7.65
C PRO A 292 -22.64 21.50 9.06
N GLY A 293 -23.15 22.73 9.18
CA GLY A 293 -23.49 23.32 10.47
C GLY A 293 -22.31 23.94 11.24
N ILE A 294 -21.06 23.67 10.84
CA ILE A 294 -19.86 24.24 11.46
C ILE A 294 -19.80 25.76 11.23
N ASP A 295 -19.58 26.51 12.30
CA ASP A 295 -19.23 27.93 12.24
C ASP A 295 -17.73 28.08 12.05
N GLY A 296 -17.33 28.45 10.83
CA GLY A 296 -15.92 28.61 10.47
C GLY A 296 -15.22 29.78 11.16
N GLU A 297 -15.93 30.81 11.61
CA GLU A 297 -15.32 31.92 12.35
C GLU A 297 -14.98 31.48 13.78
N ASP A 298 -15.94 30.86 14.47
CA ASP A 298 -15.73 30.33 15.83
C ASP A 298 -14.67 29.22 15.82
N LEU A 299 -14.68 28.34 14.82
CA LEU A 299 -13.65 27.29 14.66
C LEU A 299 -12.26 27.89 14.46
N ALA A 300 -12.13 28.93 13.63
CA ALA A 300 -10.85 29.59 13.40
C ALA A 300 -10.34 30.29 14.67
N GLU A 301 -11.20 30.99 15.41
CA GLU A 301 -10.82 31.63 16.67
C GLU A 301 -10.35 30.59 17.70
N GLU A 302 -11.10 29.51 17.86
CA GLU A 302 -10.77 28.42 18.77
C GLU A 302 -9.43 27.77 18.41
N MET A 303 -9.26 27.33 17.16
CA MET A 303 -8.04 26.64 16.72
C MET A 303 -6.79 27.54 16.84
N ASN A 304 -6.92 28.83 16.54
CA ASN A 304 -5.82 29.79 16.76
C ASN A 304 -5.53 30.03 18.26
N SER A 305 -6.50 29.80 19.15
CA SER A 305 -6.31 29.92 20.60
C SER A 305 -5.63 28.71 21.25
N ARG A 306 -5.69 27.54 20.60
CA ARG A 306 -5.06 26.28 21.06
C ARG A 306 -3.53 26.32 21.03
N GLY A 307 -2.93 27.29 20.33
CA GLY A 307 -1.49 27.53 20.34
C GLY A 307 -0.68 26.44 19.62
N LEU A 308 -1.23 25.87 18.55
CA LEU A 308 -0.55 24.87 17.73
C LEU A 308 0.59 25.53 16.92
N ASP A 309 1.80 25.03 17.11
CA ASP A 309 2.98 25.59 16.46
C ASP A 309 3.02 25.31 14.95
N GLY A 310 3.55 26.27 14.19
CA GLY A 310 3.79 26.12 12.75
C GLY A 310 2.56 26.20 11.86
N VAL A 311 1.36 26.41 12.41
CA VAL A 311 0.11 26.56 11.66
C VAL A 311 -0.71 27.78 12.09
N SER A 312 -1.52 28.29 11.16
CA SER A 312 -2.57 29.25 11.44
C SER A 312 -3.87 28.88 10.72
N PHE A 313 -4.99 29.30 11.28
CA PHE A 313 -6.32 28.91 10.80
C PHE A 313 -7.08 30.13 10.29
N ARG A 314 -7.68 29.99 9.11
CA ARG A 314 -8.55 31.01 8.52
C ARG A 314 -9.93 30.42 8.31
N SER A 315 -10.99 31.14 8.70
CA SER A 315 -12.36 30.72 8.40
C SER A 315 -12.57 30.48 6.90
N ALA A 316 -13.32 29.43 6.57
CA ALA A 316 -13.63 29.04 5.22
C ALA A 316 -15.07 28.54 5.10
N TYR A 317 -15.72 28.93 4.01
CA TYR A 317 -17.01 28.38 3.60
C TYR A 317 -16.90 27.95 2.15
N TYR A 318 -17.27 26.72 1.85
CA TYR A 318 -17.06 26.12 0.55
C TYR A 318 -18.13 25.09 0.22
N THR A 319 -18.25 24.76 -1.06
CA THR A 319 -19.21 23.79 -1.57
C THR A 319 -18.45 22.74 -2.37
N PRO A 320 -18.30 21.51 -1.86
CA PRO A 320 -17.69 20.42 -2.61
C PRO A 320 -18.41 20.18 -3.94
N MET A 321 -17.63 19.94 -4.99
CA MET A 321 -18.13 19.69 -6.35
C MET A 321 -18.42 18.21 -6.64
N PHE A 322 -17.92 17.31 -5.78
CA PHE A 322 -18.14 15.87 -5.82
C PHE A 322 -17.83 15.30 -4.42
N GLY A 323 -18.13 14.02 -4.20
CA GLY A 323 -17.82 13.34 -2.95
C GLY A 323 -18.73 13.76 -1.80
N ARG A 324 -18.21 13.72 -0.57
CA ARG A 324 -18.98 14.02 0.63
C ARG A 324 -19.48 15.46 0.63
N HIS A 325 -20.75 15.66 0.97
CA HIS A 325 -21.44 16.96 0.99
C HIS A 325 -21.47 17.67 -0.38
N GLU A 326 -21.45 16.93 -1.49
CA GLU A 326 -21.56 17.48 -2.85
C GLU A 326 -22.73 18.47 -2.98
N GLY A 327 -22.43 19.67 -3.49
CA GLY A 327 -23.42 20.70 -3.74
C GLY A 327 -23.96 21.41 -2.48
N GLN A 328 -23.51 21.01 -1.29
CA GLN A 328 -23.88 21.62 -0.02
C GLN A 328 -22.83 22.65 0.43
N LEU A 329 -23.28 23.83 0.84
CA LEU A 329 -22.41 24.81 1.51
C LEU A 329 -22.06 24.31 2.92
N ILE A 330 -20.78 24.20 3.21
CA ILE A 330 -20.24 23.82 4.52
C ILE A 330 -19.30 24.90 5.05
N GLY A 331 -19.22 25.01 6.38
CA GLY A 331 -18.30 25.90 7.08
C GLY A 331 -17.12 25.13 7.66
N GLY A 332 -16.04 25.83 7.97
CA GLY A 332 -14.83 25.24 8.53
C GLY A 332 -13.64 26.19 8.46
N VAL A 333 -12.45 25.64 8.30
CA VAL A 333 -11.19 26.37 8.23
C VAL A 333 -10.33 25.96 7.05
N GLN A 334 -9.48 26.88 6.60
CA GLN A 334 -8.26 26.55 5.87
C GLN A 334 -7.09 26.52 6.85
N VAL A 335 -6.33 25.43 6.84
CA VAL A 335 -5.06 25.30 7.57
C VAL A 335 -3.96 25.91 6.71
N HIS A 336 -3.27 26.91 7.25
CA HIS A 336 -2.11 27.53 6.62
C HIS A 336 -0.83 27.07 7.32
N ILE A 337 0.13 26.59 6.54
CA ILE A 337 1.45 26.19 7.03
C ILE A 337 2.33 27.45 7.16
N ASP A 338 2.74 27.77 8.39
CA ASP A 338 3.66 28.87 8.69
C ASP A 338 5.12 28.38 8.79
N ASN A 339 5.33 27.25 9.48
CA ASN A 339 6.63 26.56 9.53
C ASN A 339 6.42 25.04 9.61
N PRO A 340 6.65 24.28 8.51
CA PRO A 340 6.44 22.84 8.48
C PRO A 340 7.11 22.11 9.64
N SER A 341 8.35 22.47 9.98
CA SER A 341 9.17 21.74 10.95
C SER A 341 8.61 21.74 12.37
N ASP A 342 7.75 22.69 12.71
CA ASP A 342 7.19 22.84 14.05
C ASP A 342 5.82 22.13 14.20
N ILE A 343 5.18 21.75 13.08
CA ILE A 343 3.83 21.17 13.07
C ILE A 343 3.85 19.72 13.57
N ASP A 344 3.07 19.46 14.62
CA ASP A 344 2.65 18.12 15.03
C ASP A 344 1.37 17.76 14.26
N LEU A 345 1.48 16.90 13.24
CA LEU A 345 0.40 16.63 12.30
C LEU A 345 -0.71 15.82 12.97
N VAL A 346 -0.35 14.83 13.78
CA VAL A 346 -1.36 14.01 14.48
C VAL A 346 -2.09 14.84 15.53
N ALA A 347 -1.38 15.66 16.31
CA ALA A 347 -2.04 16.57 17.25
C ALA A 347 -2.95 17.57 16.53
N LEU A 348 -2.51 18.14 15.39
CA LEU A 348 -3.34 19.01 14.55
C LEU A 348 -4.65 18.33 14.15
N GLY A 349 -4.59 17.09 13.66
CA GLY A 349 -5.78 16.32 13.26
C GLY A 349 -6.74 16.08 14.43
N LEU A 350 -6.21 15.63 15.57
CA LEU A 350 -7.02 15.40 16.77
C LEU A 350 -7.67 16.68 17.30
N HIS A 351 -6.95 17.80 17.33
CA HIS A 351 -7.52 19.08 17.74
C HIS A 351 -8.59 19.59 16.77
N LEU A 352 -8.47 19.32 15.48
CA LEU A 352 -9.50 19.64 14.48
C LEU A 352 -10.77 18.80 14.69
N VAL A 353 -10.63 17.48 14.88
CA VAL A 353 -11.76 16.58 15.18
C VAL A 353 -12.47 17.01 16.47
N ASP A 354 -11.69 17.24 17.53
CA ASP A 354 -12.17 17.67 18.85
C ASP A 354 -12.95 18.99 18.78
N ALA A 355 -12.37 20.04 18.16
CA ALA A 355 -13.04 21.35 18.04
C ALA A 355 -14.33 21.28 17.19
N MET A 356 -14.34 20.51 16.10
CA MET A 356 -15.53 20.38 15.25
C MET A 356 -16.63 19.51 15.90
N ARG A 357 -16.25 18.46 16.64
CA ARG A 357 -17.19 17.67 17.46
C ARG A 357 -17.89 18.57 18.48
N ASP A 358 -17.15 19.45 19.15
CA ASP A 358 -17.68 20.28 20.24
C ASP A 358 -18.70 21.34 19.78
N GLN A 359 -18.67 21.74 18.50
CA GLN A 359 -19.68 22.65 17.96
C GLN A 359 -21.07 22.00 17.84
N ASP A 360 -21.14 20.70 17.53
CA ASP A 360 -22.41 19.96 17.48
C ASP A 360 -22.21 18.46 17.88
N PRO A 361 -22.08 18.17 19.18
CA PRO A 361 -21.83 16.80 19.65
C PRO A 361 -22.98 15.83 19.35
N GLU A 362 -24.21 16.33 19.18
CA GLU A 362 -25.38 15.50 18.86
C GLU A 362 -25.38 15.06 17.39
N ALA A 363 -24.81 15.88 16.50
CA ALA A 363 -24.71 15.58 15.08
C ALA A 363 -23.39 14.92 14.67
N PHE A 364 -22.36 14.93 15.52
CA PHE A 364 -21.07 14.31 15.21
C PHE A 364 -21.21 12.78 15.08
N GLU A 365 -20.74 12.24 13.97
CA GLU A 365 -20.70 10.80 13.71
C GLU A 365 -19.29 10.39 13.36
N MET A 366 -18.87 9.23 13.88
CA MET A 366 -17.60 8.58 13.59
C MET A 366 -17.85 7.14 13.16
N THR A 367 -17.21 6.70 12.08
CA THR A 367 -17.33 5.32 11.60
C THR A 367 -16.44 4.39 12.42
N SER A 368 -16.74 3.10 12.39
CA SER A 368 -15.87 2.09 13.01
C SER A 368 -14.50 1.96 12.33
N SER A 369 -14.34 2.47 11.09
CA SER A 369 -13.06 2.43 10.38
C SER A 369 -12.04 3.43 10.91
N TYR A 370 -12.45 4.39 11.74
CA TYR A 370 -11.53 5.36 12.35
C TYR A 370 -10.37 4.69 13.09
N ALA A 371 -10.63 3.55 13.74
CA ALA A 371 -9.58 2.74 14.38
C ALA A 371 -8.47 2.31 13.39
N ASN A 372 -8.82 2.00 12.14
CA ASN A 372 -7.86 1.65 11.09
C ASN A 372 -7.11 2.86 10.54
N LEU A 373 -7.76 4.03 10.54
CA LEU A 373 -7.19 5.30 10.11
C LEU A 373 -6.12 5.79 11.10
N ILE A 374 -6.47 5.88 12.40
CA ILE A 374 -5.51 6.29 13.43
C ILE A 374 -4.50 5.18 13.77
N GLY A 375 -4.91 3.91 13.63
CA GLY A 375 -4.09 2.74 13.92
C GLY A 375 -4.30 2.15 15.32
N ASP A 376 -5.15 2.75 16.14
CA ASP A 376 -5.38 2.36 17.55
C ASP A 376 -6.89 2.20 17.82
N PRO A 377 -7.34 1.01 18.29
CA PRO A 377 -8.75 0.73 18.53
C PRO A 377 -9.35 1.50 19.72
N ASP A 378 -8.54 2.00 20.65
CA ASP A 378 -9.02 2.70 21.84
C ASP A 378 -9.30 4.19 21.56
N VAL A 379 -8.54 4.80 20.63
CA VAL A 379 -8.64 6.24 20.34
C VAL A 379 -10.04 6.71 19.94
N PRO A 380 -10.81 6.01 19.07
CA PRO A 380 -12.20 6.39 18.79
C PRO A 380 -13.03 6.57 20.06
N SER A 381 -12.89 5.67 21.04
CA SER A 381 -13.64 5.75 22.30
C SER A 381 -13.20 6.94 23.14
N MET A 382 -11.90 7.23 23.19
CA MET A 382 -11.38 8.40 23.90
C MET A 382 -11.90 9.72 23.31
N ILE A 383 -12.00 9.81 21.98
CA ILE A 383 -12.59 10.97 21.30
C ILE A 383 -14.08 11.09 21.62
N LEU A 384 -14.84 9.99 21.55
CA LEU A 384 -16.28 10.01 21.83
C LEU A 384 -16.61 10.30 23.31
N ASP A 385 -15.70 9.94 24.22
CA ASP A 385 -15.79 10.21 25.66
C ASP A 385 -15.30 11.62 26.05
N ASP A 386 -14.99 12.49 25.07
CA ASP A 386 -14.52 13.86 25.29
C ASP A 386 -13.26 13.93 26.17
N GLN A 387 -12.32 13.00 25.95
CA GLN A 387 -11.02 13.06 26.60
C GLN A 387 -10.16 14.18 26.00
N PRO A 388 -9.40 14.93 26.83
CA PRO A 388 -8.48 15.95 26.31
C PRO A 388 -7.48 15.35 25.32
N VAL A 389 -7.23 16.04 24.20
CA VAL A 389 -6.32 15.60 23.14
C VAL A 389 -4.94 15.21 23.68
N GLU A 390 -4.43 15.91 24.69
CA GLU A 390 -3.14 15.60 25.31
C GLU A 390 -3.14 14.26 26.06
N GLN A 391 -4.28 13.83 26.61
CA GLN A 391 -4.42 12.50 27.23
C GLN A 391 -4.49 11.40 26.18
N ILE A 392 -5.14 11.69 25.06
CA ILE A 392 -5.19 10.79 23.90
C ILE A 392 -3.76 10.59 23.39
N ILE A 393 -3.01 11.66 23.13
CA ILE A 393 -1.62 11.57 22.67
C ILE A 393 -0.73 10.80 23.65
N ALA A 394 -0.87 11.07 24.96
CA ALA A 394 -0.09 10.40 25.98
C ALA A 394 -0.34 8.89 26.08
N SER A 395 -1.43 8.35 25.50
CA SER A 395 -1.74 6.91 25.60
C SER A 395 -0.76 6.04 24.81
N TRP A 396 -0.15 6.55 23.74
CA TRP A 396 0.77 5.80 22.87
C TRP A 396 2.21 6.29 22.88
N GLU A 397 2.55 7.36 23.61
CA GLU A 397 3.89 7.95 23.61
C GLU A 397 5.00 6.94 23.97
N ASP A 398 4.76 6.11 24.99
CA ASP A 398 5.75 5.13 25.45
C ASP A 398 6.02 4.05 24.39
N GLU A 399 4.98 3.55 23.73
CA GLU A 399 5.10 2.57 22.64
C GLU A 399 5.78 3.19 21.42
N LEU A 400 5.39 4.40 21.04
CA LEU A 400 5.98 5.13 19.91
C LEU A 400 7.47 5.40 20.12
N ASN A 401 7.86 5.78 21.35
CA ASN A 401 9.26 6.00 21.72
C ASN A 401 10.06 4.70 21.65
N THR A 402 9.50 3.61 22.19
CA THR A 402 10.11 2.29 22.14
C THR A 402 10.36 1.84 20.70
N TRP A 403 9.32 1.90 19.86
CA TRP A 403 9.45 1.57 18.43
C TRP A 403 10.46 2.47 17.71
N THR A 404 10.47 3.76 18.03
CA THR A 404 11.41 4.71 17.41
C THR A 404 12.86 4.36 17.76
N GLU A 405 13.15 4.09 19.04
CA GLU A 405 14.50 3.82 19.53
C GLU A 405 15.00 2.42 19.17
N GLU A 406 14.15 1.40 19.36
CA GLU A 406 14.53 0.00 19.23
C GLU A 406 14.40 -0.52 17.79
N VAL A 407 13.49 0.04 16.98
CA VAL A 407 13.23 -0.42 15.61
C VAL A 407 13.70 0.62 14.59
N ARG A 408 12.97 1.72 14.40
CA ARG A 408 13.20 2.68 13.31
C ARG A 408 14.65 3.16 13.24
N ASN A 409 15.23 3.53 14.37
CA ASN A 409 16.56 4.11 14.43
C ASN A 409 17.68 3.15 14.00
N GLN A 410 17.41 1.85 13.90
CA GLN A 410 18.37 0.85 13.42
C GLN A 410 18.54 0.89 11.90
N TYR A 411 17.52 1.38 11.16
CA TYR A 411 17.42 1.23 9.70
C TYR A 411 17.63 2.53 8.91
N LEU A 412 18.09 3.60 9.56
CA LEU A 412 18.19 4.91 8.93
C LEU A 412 19.38 4.99 7.95
N LEU A 413 19.07 5.33 6.71
CA LEU A 413 20.02 5.46 5.60
C LEU A 413 20.60 6.87 5.50
N TYR A 414 19.89 7.89 5.99
CA TYR A 414 20.21 9.30 5.76
C TYR A 414 20.46 10.09 7.05
N ASN A 415 21.37 11.06 6.97
CA ASN A 415 21.71 11.95 8.08
C ASN A 415 20.78 13.20 8.13
N PRO A 416 20.76 13.97 9.24
CA PRO A 416 21.36 13.66 10.54
C PRO A 416 20.65 12.51 11.24
N TYR A 417 21.42 11.63 11.87
CA TYR A 417 20.89 10.52 12.66
C TYR A 417 20.45 11.02 14.05
N PRO A 418 19.32 10.53 14.61
CA PRO A 418 18.94 10.75 16.00
C PRO A 418 20.07 10.46 16.98
N SER A 419 20.07 11.14 18.13
CA SER A 419 21.11 10.97 19.15
C SER A 419 21.26 9.50 19.55
N GLY A 420 22.48 8.96 19.49
CA GLY A 420 22.77 7.57 19.83
C GLY A 420 22.61 6.58 18.66
N SER A 421 21.86 6.93 17.62
CA SER A 421 21.72 6.09 16.42
C SER A 421 22.92 6.22 15.48
N GLN A 422 23.13 5.19 14.66
CA GLN A 422 24.19 5.13 13.65
C GLN A 422 23.59 4.97 12.26
N PRO A 423 24.31 5.31 11.18
CA PRO A 423 23.91 4.90 9.85
C PRO A 423 23.67 3.40 9.80
N TYR A 424 22.56 2.97 9.21
CA TYR A 424 22.32 1.58 8.90
C TYR A 424 23.51 0.99 8.16
N LYS A 425 23.88 -0.22 8.56
CA LYS A 425 24.83 -1.09 7.88
C LYS A 425 24.11 -2.41 7.66
N ASN A 426 24.25 -2.95 6.45
CA ASN A 426 23.77 -4.30 6.20
C ASN A 426 24.52 -5.26 7.12
N ASN A 427 23.79 -6.07 7.86
CA ASN A 427 24.32 -7.09 8.76
C ASN A 427 23.89 -8.50 8.30
N GLY A 428 23.43 -8.63 7.05
CA GLY A 428 22.77 -9.81 6.52
C GLY A 428 21.38 -10.05 7.12
N VAL A 429 20.57 -10.84 6.43
CA VAL A 429 19.18 -11.11 6.76
C VAL A 429 18.91 -12.60 6.62
N LEU A 430 18.11 -13.15 7.54
CA LEU A 430 17.54 -14.48 7.44
C LEU A 430 16.02 -14.34 7.36
N GLY A 431 15.38 -15.22 6.59
CA GLY A 431 13.94 -15.27 6.46
C GLY A 431 13.38 -16.67 6.57
N ILE A 432 12.13 -16.75 7.02
CA ILE A 432 11.35 -17.99 7.16
C ILE A 432 10.10 -17.87 6.29
N LEU A 433 9.92 -18.85 5.40
CA LEU A 433 8.73 -19.04 4.59
C LEU A 433 7.89 -20.24 5.09
N PRO A 434 6.55 -20.19 4.96
CA PRO A 434 5.76 -19.08 4.41
C PRO A 434 5.76 -17.84 5.32
N LEU A 435 5.53 -16.66 4.73
CA LEU A 435 5.51 -15.39 5.47
C LEU A 435 4.28 -15.25 6.37
N ASP A 436 3.16 -15.81 5.95
CA ASP A 436 1.95 -15.99 6.76
C ASP A 436 1.89 -17.46 7.19
N LEU A 437 2.19 -17.72 8.46
CA LEU A 437 2.20 -19.07 9.01
C LEU A 437 0.98 -19.29 9.92
N SER A 438 -0.05 -19.92 9.36
CA SER A 438 -1.18 -20.45 10.12
C SER A 438 -1.33 -21.94 9.85
N ALA A 439 -1.77 -22.68 10.86
CA ALA A 439 -2.00 -24.10 10.77
C ALA A 439 -3.24 -24.50 11.58
N SER A 440 -3.89 -25.59 11.22
CA SER A 440 -4.87 -26.26 12.07
C SER A 440 -4.20 -27.26 13.00
N LEU A 441 -4.89 -27.64 14.09
CA LEU A 441 -4.36 -28.64 15.01
C LEU A 441 -4.09 -29.98 14.28
N GLY A 442 -2.85 -30.46 14.34
CA GLY A 442 -2.38 -31.67 13.67
C GLY A 442 -1.96 -31.48 12.21
N GLU A 443 -2.02 -30.25 11.68
CA GLU A 443 -1.46 -29.90 10.37
C GLU A 443 0.08 -29.84 10.44
N SER A 444 0.73 -30.12 9.31
CA SER A 444 2.16 -29.95 9.13
C SER A 444 2.43 -28.96 8.00
N VAL A 445 3.32 -28.00 8.25
CA VAL A 445 3.68 -26.96 7.29
C VAL A 445 5.18 -27.04 7.01
N GLU A 446 5.55 -27.20 5.73
CA GLU A 446 6.94 -27.15 5.32
C GLU A 446 7.50 -25.74 5.47
N LEU A 447 8.68 -25.63 6.08
CA LEU A 447 9.38 -24.36 6.26
C LEU A 447 10.58 -24.31 5.33
N ALA A 448 10.75 -23.17 4.67
CA ALA A 448 11.98 -22.85 3.97
C ALA A 448 12.69 -21.69 4.68
N VAL A 449 14.00 -21.79 4.79
CA VAL A 449 14.85 -20.72 5.32
C VAL A 449 15.79 -20.28 4.23
N LYS A 450 15.85 -18.97 4.01
CA LYS A 450 16.78 -18.34 3.09
C LYS A 450 17.37 -17.08 3.71
N GLY A 451 18.47 -16.60 3.16
CA GLY A 451 19.09 -15.38 3.67
C GLY A 451 20.23 -14.90 2.80
N TYR A 452 20.71 -13.72 3.15
CA TYR A 452 21.79 -13.02 2.48
C TYR A 452 22.75 -12.48 3.54
N ASP A 453 24.05 -12.44 3.25
CA ASP A 453 25.06 -11.90 4.17
C ASP A 453 25.17 -10.36 4.13
N GLU A 454 26.16 -9.81 4.82
CA GLU A 454 26.39 -8.35 4.88
C GLU A 454 26.82 -7.75 3.53
N GLU A 455 27.42 -8.56 2.65
CA GLU A 455 27.75 -8.21 1.27
C GLU A 455 26.57 -8.31 0.30
N GLY A 456 25.49 -9.00 0.71
CA GLY A 456 24.32 -9.27 -0.11
C GLY A 456 24.45 -10.54 -0.95
N ASP A 457 25.42 -11.40 -0.65
CA ASP A 457 25.55 -12.71 -1.28
C ASP A 457 24.59 -13.70 -0.59
N SER A 458 24.01 -14.63 -1.38
CA SER A 458 23.07 -15.63 -0.86
C SER A 458 23.78 -16.61 0.07
N LEU A 459 23.15 -16.89 1.23
CA LEU A 459 23.64 -17.87 2.19
C LEU A 459 23.41 -19.31 1.68
N GLU A 460 24.46 -20.11 1.60
CA GLU A 460 24.34 -21.56 1.35
C GLU A 460 23.87 -22.29 2.63
N ILE A 461 22.56 -22.29 2.89
CA ILE A 461 21.98 -22.85 4.10
C ILE A 461 21.85 -24.38 4.01
N ASP A 462 22.47 -25.09 4.95
CA ASP A 462 22.21 -26.51 5.20
C ASP A 462 21.05 -26.64 6.20
N PRO A 463 19.88 -27.18 5.81
CA PRO A 463 18.71 -27.29 6.69
C PRO A 463 18.99 -28.05 8.00
N ALA A 464 19.96 -28.98 7.99
CA ALA A 464 20.32 -29.75 9.18
C ALA A 464 21.10 -28.94 10.24
N GLN A 465 21.55 -27.73 9.90
CA GLN A 465 22.28 -26.83 10.79
C GLN A 465 21.40 -25.71 11.37
N ILE A 466 20.14 -25.62 10.97
CA ILE A 466 19.22 -24.62 11.49
C ILE A 466 18.79 -25.04 12.90
N ASP A 467 19.01 -24.15 13.87
CA ASP A 467 18.49 -24.32 15.21
C ASP A 467 17.09 -23.70 15.30
N TRP A 468 16.10 -24.52 15.64
CA TRP A 468 14.70 -24.12 15.73
C TRP A 468 14.25 -24.06 17.19
N SER A 469 13.52 -23.01 17.54
CA SER A 469 12.76 -22.96 18.78
C SER A 469 11.33 -22.48 18.53
N VAL A 470 10.38 -23.01 19.29
CA VAL A 470 8.96 -22.70 19.20
C VAL A 470 8.46 -22.23 20.56
N SER A 471 7.78 -21.09 20.60
CA SER A 471 7.13 -20.56 21.79
C SER A 471 5.61 -20.80 21.76
N GLY A 472 4.95 -20.74 22.92
CA GLY A 472 3.49 -20.82 23.03
C GLY A 472 2.88 -22.22 23.13
N ASP A 473 3.69 -23.27 23.26
CA ASP A 473 3.23 -24.68 23.34
C ASP A 473 2.34 -25.11 22.15
N ILE A 474 2.54 -24.49 20.98
CA ILE A 474 1.71 -24.69 19.78
C ILE A 474 2.17 -25.83 18.88
N GLY A 475 3.40 -26.33 19.06
CA GLY A 475 3.99 -27.31 18.16
C GLY A 475 5.50 -27.39 18.25
N GLN A 476 6.10 -28.05 17.27
CA GLN A 476 7.54 -28.22 17.13
C GLN A 476 7.96 -28.23 15.66
N VAL A 477 9.24 -27.95 15.40
CA VAL A 477 9.82 -28.10 14.06
C VAL A 477 10.70 -29.35 14.03
N VAL A 478 10.42 -30.26 13.11
CA VAL A 478 11.19 -31.50 12.90
C VAL A 478 11.59 -31.57 11.43
N ASP A 479 12.89 -31.65 11.16
CA ASP A 479 13.45 -31.74 9.81
C ASP A 479 12.91 -30.65 8.85
N GLY A 480 12.77 -29.41 9.34
CA GLY A 480 12.26 -28.27 8.56
C GLY A 480 10.74 -28.24 8.40
N VAL A 481 9.99 -29.07 9.10
CA VAL A 481 8.52 -29.10 9.05
C VAL A 481 7.96 -28.69 10.41
N PHE A 482 7.16 -27.63 10.43
CA PHE A 482 6.38 -27.26 11.60
C PHE A 482 5.20 -28.22 11.77
N GLN A 483 5.10 -28.85 12.93
CA GLN A 483 4.01 -29.76 13.30
C GLN A 483 3.17 -29.08 14.37
N ALA A 484 1.92 -28.76 14.05
CA ALA A 484 0.99 -28.11 14.96
C ALA A 484 0.42 -29.11 15.97
N GLU A 485 0.74 -28.95 17.25
CA GLU A 485 0.39 -29.88 18.33
C GLU A 485 -0.50 -29.25 19.42
N GLY A 486 -0.63 -27.92 19.44
CA GLY A 486 -1.46 -27.18 20.39
C GLY A 486 -2.10 -25.96 19.74
N GLU A 487 -3.34 -25.64 20.11
CA GLU A 487 -4.01 -24.42 19.66
C GLU A 487 -3.48 -23.20 20.42
N GLY A 488 -3.29 -22.10 19.71
CA GLY A 488 -2.82 -20.83 20.26
C GLY A 488 -1.96 -20.04 19.28
N LYS A 489 -1.51 -18.88 19.75
CA LYS A 489 -0.51 -18.06 19.06
C LYS A 489 0.86 -18.31 19.68
N GLY A 490 1.88 -18.37 18.83
CA GLY A 490 3.27 -18.51 19.25
C GLY A 490 4.23 -17.95 18.21
N GLU A 491 5.50 -18.26 18.38
CA GLU A 491 6.56 -17.77 17.50
C GLU A 491 7.56 -18.89 17.21
N LEU A 492 7.95 -19.02 15.95
CA LEU A 492 9.10 -19.79 15.51
C LEU A 492 10.32 -18.87 15.45
N LEU A 493 11.44 -19.33 15.98
CA LEU A 493 12.74 -18.71 15.81
C LEU A 493 13.67 -19.70 15.10
N ALA A 494 14.23 -19.29 13.98
CA ALA A 494 15.31 -19.99 13.29
C ALA A 494 16.63 -19.26 13.53
N SER A 495 17.68 -20.01 13.85
CA SER A 495 19.05 -19.49 13.93
C SER A 495 19.97 -20.27 12.99
N TYR A 496 20.77 -19.54 12.21
CA TYR A 496 21.79 -20.11 11.32
C TYR A 496 23.09 -19.30 11.45
N GLY A 497 24.08 -19.86 12.14
CA GLY A 497 25.30 -19.12 12.47
C GLY A 497 25.01 -17.96 13.43
N GLU A 498 25.25 -16.72 12.97
CA GLU A 498 24.93 -15.49 13.71
C GLU A 498 23.60 -14.85 13.28
N TYR A 499 22.98 -15.36 12.22
CA TYR A 499 21.73 -14.83 11.69
C TYR A 499 20.53 -15.48 12.39
N THR A 500 19.52 -14.66 12.65
CA THR A 500 18.26 -15.10 13.27
C THR A 500 17.08 -14.57 12.46
N ALA A 501 16.03 -15.38 12.39
CA ALA A 501 14.74 -15.02 11.82
C ALA A 501 13.63 -15.47 12.77
N SER A 502 12.56 -14.69 12.89
CA SER A 502 11.38 -15.11 13.63
C SER A 502 10.11 -14.99 12.81
N ARG A 503 9.13 -15.84 13.15
CA ARG A 503 7.84 -15.91 12.47
C ARG A 503 6.74 -16.19 13.48
N LYS A 504 5.76 -15.28 13.53
CA LYS A 504 4.52 -15.50 14.30
C LYS A 504 3.73 -16.64 13.69
N VAL A 505 3.14 -17.46 14.54
CA VAL A 505 2.33 -18.62 14.15
C VAL A 505 0.99 -18.58 14.85
N ASP A 506 -0.08 -18.78 14.09
CA ASP A 506 -1.42 -18.99 14.62
C ASP A 506 -1.89 -20.43 14.35
N VAL A 507 -1.97 -21.23 15.41
CA VAL A 507 -2.57 -22.55 15.37
C VAL A 507 -4.00 -22.47 15.86
N SER A 508 -4.94 -22.59 14.94
CA SER A 508 -6.36 -22.40 15.20
C SER A 508 -7.17 -23.29 14.27
N THR A 509 -8.38 -23.68 14.66
CA THR A 509 -9.26 -24.40 13.75
C THR A 509 -9.66 -23.48 12.58
N THR A 510 -9.49 -23.97 11.34
CA THR A 510 -10.02 -23.29 10.15
C THR A 510 -11.54 -23.37 10.15
N LEU A 511 -12.22 -22.23 10.13
CA LEU A 511 -13.67 -22.14 10.03
C LEU A 511 -14.06 -21.59 8.67
N VAL A 512 -14.94 -22.29 7.96
CA VAL A 512 -15.70 -21.73 6.83
C VAL A 512 -16.93 -21.07 7.41
N GLU A 513 -16.92 -19.75 7.47
CA GLU A 513 -17.94 -18.95 8.16
C GLU A 513 -19.14 -18.62 7.28
N ASN A 514 -18.93 -18.53 5.96
CA ASN A 514 -19.99 -18.23 5.00
C ASN A 514 -19.65 -18.76 3.59
N ILE A 515 -20.68 -18.96 2.78
CA ILE A 515 -20.57 -19.21 1.34
C ILE A 515 -21.48 -18.21 0.62
N ARG A 516 -20.88 -17.32 -0.16
CA ARG A 516 -21.57 -16.29 -0.94
C ARG A 516 -21.41 -16.56 -2.43
N TYR A 517 -22.32 -16.03 -3.24
CA TYR A 517 -22.18 -16.08 -4.70
C TYR A 517 -22.62 -14.79 -5.39
N GLY A 518 -22.01 -14.52 -6.55
CA GLY A 518 -22.35 -13.41 -7.45
C GLY A 518 -22.33 -13.87 -8.90
N ILE A 519 -23.31 -13.43 -9.70
CA ILE A 519 -23.40 -13.78 -11.13
C ILE A 519 -22.98 -12.57 -11.94
N HIS A 520 -21.92 -12.72 -12.72
CA HIS A 520 -21.35 -11.69 -13.60
C HIS A 520 -21.69 -12.00 -15.07
N ALA A 521 -21.25 -11.15 -16.00
CA ALA A 521 -21.51 -11.38 -17.42
C ALA A 521 -20.84 -12.68 -17.91
N ASP A 522 -19.58 -12.88 -17.52
CA ASP A 522 -18.71 -13.91 -18.07
C ASP A 522 -18.38 -15.05 -17.09
N TYR A 523 -18.79 -14.93 -15.81
CA TYR A 523 -18.53 -15.95 -14.79
C TYR A 523 -19.54 -15.90 -13.63
N SER A 524 -19.62 -17.03 -12.90
CA SER A 524 -20.34 -17.18 -11.64
C SER A 524 -19.33 -17.33 -10.52
N ARG A 525 -19.24 -16.34 -9.63
CA ARG A 525 -18.30 -16.29 -8.52
C ARG A 525 -18.88 -16.94 -7.28
N ILE A 526 -18.12 -17.85 -6.68
CA ILE A 526 -18.38 -18.45 -5.38
C ILE A 526 -17.30 -17.98 -4.41
N VAL A 527 -17.68 -17.53 -3.22
CA VAL A 527 -16.76 -17.03 -2.19
C VAL A 527 -17.00 -17.81 -0.90
N PHE A 528 -15.96 -18.48 -0.41
CA PHE A 528 -15.93 -19.08 0.92
C PHE A 528 -15.21 -18.11 1.84
N ASP A 529 -15.93 -17.54 2.81
CA ASP A 529 -15.33 -16.69 3.83
C ASP A 529 -14.77 -17.57 4.95
N LEU A 530 -13.51 -17.32 5.30
CA LEU A 530 -12.81 -18.07 6.32
C LEU A 530 -12.39 -17.16 7.47
N ASN A 531 -12.26 -17.72 8.67
CA ASN A 531 -11.69 -16.99 9.81
C ASN A 531 -10.18 -16.70 9.64
N LYS A 532 -9.50 -17.35 8.69
CA LYS A 532 -8.07 -17.20 8.42
C LYS A 532 -7.70 -17.60 6.99
N THR A 533 -6.51 -17.20 6.56
CA THR A 533 -5.96 -17.60 5.25
C THR A 533 -5.62 -19.09 5.24
N VAL A 534 -6.02 -19.77 4.18
CA VAL A 534 -5.77 -21.20 3.96
C VAL A 534 -5.22 -21.39 2.55
N THR A 535 -4.07 -22.03 2.44
CA THR A 535 -3.35 -22.25 1.18
C THR A 535 -3.29 -23.73 0.76
N ASN A 536 -3.61 -24.65 1.66
CA ASN A 536 -3.54 -26.09 1.45
C ASN A 536 -4.86 -26.72 0.95
N TYR A 537 -5.83 -25.91 0.53
CA TYR A 537 -7.10 -26.41 0.01
C TYR A 537 -6.90 -27.08 -1.35
N GLN A 538 -7.77 -28.03 -1.67
CA GLN A 538 -7.77 -28.73 -2.95
C GLN A 538 -9.06 -28.41 -3.69
N LEU A 539 -8.96 -28.08 -4.98
CA LEU A 539 -10.11 -27.88 -5.86
C LEU A 539 -9.93 -28.78 -7.08
N GLU A 540 -10.70 -29.86 -7.14
CA GLU A 540 -10.54 -30.90 -8.16
C GLU A 540 -11.87 -31.31 -8.77
N GLU A 541 -11.88 -31.63 -10.06
CA GLU A 541 -13.02 -32.26 -10.72
C GLU A 541 -12.97 -33.78 -10.50
N LYS A 542 -13.93 -34.32 -9.76
CA LYS A 542 -14.03 -35.74 -9.44
C LYS A 542 -15.45 -36.25 -9.69
N ASP A 543 -15.56 -37.37 -10.40
CA ASP A 543 -16.85 -38.01 -10.73
C ASP A 543 -17.85 -37.08 -11.44
N GLY A 544 -17.35 -36.11 -12.24
CA GLY A 544 -18.16 -35.13 -12.96
C GLY A 544 -18.63 -33.95 -12.11
N GLN A 545 -18.07 -33.78 -10.91
CA GLN A 545 -18.40 -32.70 -9.98
C GLN A 545 -17.12 -31.96 -9.58
N LEU A 546 -17.14 -30.63 -9.63
CA LEU A 546 -16.06 -29.82 -9.05
C LEU A 546 -16.18 -29.86 -7.52
N ARG A 547 -15.10 -30.20 -6.81
CA ARG A 547 -15.10 -30.39 -5.37
C ARG A 547 -13.97 -29.59 -4.73
N LEU A 548 -14.33 -28.69 -3.82
CA LEU A 548 -13.43 -27.99 -2.91
C LEU A 548 -13.30 -28.82 -1.63
N GLU A 549 -12.06 -29.10 -1.22
CA GLU A 549 -11.72 -29.72 0.06
C GLU A 549 -10.77 -28.79 0.83
N ILE A 550 -11.10 -28.49 2.07
CA ILE A 550 -10.28 -27.71 2.99
C ILE A 550 -9.88 -28.63 4.13
N PRO A 551 -8.64 -29.15 4.12
CA PRO A 551 -8.14 -30.00 5.20
C PRO A 551 -8.25 -29.30 6.55
N TYR A 552 -8.64 -30.05 7.57
CA TYR A 552 -8.88 -29.57 8.94
C TYR A 552 -9.93 -28.45 9.05
N GLY A 553 -10.68 -28.18 7.97
CA GLY A 553 -11.75 -27.20 7.96
C GLY A 553 -12.99 -27.68 8.72
N GLU A 554 -13.58 -26.77 9.49
CA GLU A 554 -14.89 -26.94 10.11
C GLU A 554 -15.92 -25.94 9.58
N ILE A 555 -17.19 -26.25 9.76
CA ILE A 555 -18.30 -25.36 9.42
C ILE A 555 -18.51 -24.40 10.59
N GLY A 556 -18.51 -23.10 10.32
CA GLY A 556 -18.73 -22.05 11.32
C GLY A 556 -19.65 -20.94 10.84
N GLY A 557 -19.68 -19.84 11.61
CA GLY A 557 -20.39 -18.62 11.25
C GLY A 557 -21.88 -18.81 10.99
N GLU A 558 -22.32 -18.43 9.80
CA GLU A 558 -23.73 -18.44 9.38
C GLU A 558 -24.17 -19.78 8.77
N LEU A 559 -23.23 -20.71 8.57
CA LEU A 559 -23.51 -22.00 7.95
C LEU A 559 -24.11 -22.99 8.96
N GLY A 560 -25.02 -23.85 8.47
CA GLY A 560 -25.56 -24.94 9.29
C GLY A 560 -24.50 -25.99 9.65
N GLU A 561 -24.29 -26.23 10.94
CA GLU A 561 -23.25 -27.13 11.51
C GLU A 561 -23.25 -28.56 10.94
N SER A 562 -24.39 -29.05 10.46
CA SER A 562 -24.54 -30.39 9.88
C SER A 562 -24.22 -30.47 8.39
N GLY A 563 -23.77 -29.38 7.76
CA GLY A 563 -23.76 -29.23 6.32
C GLY A 563 -25.12 -28.79 5.77
N GLY A 564 -25.16 -28.48 4.48
CA GLY A 564 -26.35 -28.00 3.79
C GLY A 564 -26.15 -27.84 2.29
N THR A 565 -27.19 -27.33 1.63
CA THR A 565 -27.17 -27.04 0.20
C THR A 565 -27.45 -25.56 -0.02
N LEU A 566 -26.52 -24.84 -0.63
CA LEU A 566 -26.70 -23.47 -1.09
C LEU A 566 -27.25 -23.49 -2.52
N GLN A 567 -28.45 -22.97 -2.73
CA GLN A 567 -29.05 -22.85 -4.07
C GLN A 567 -28.52 -21.61 -4.79
N ILE A 568 -28.02 -21.78 -6.01
CA ILE A 568 -27.48 -20.72 -6.85
C ILE A 568 -28.45 -20.39 -7.97
N ASN A 569 -29.12 -19.26 -7.81
CA ASN A 569 -30.09 -18.80 -8.79
C ASN A 569 -29.42 -18.01 -9.91
N ASN A 570 -29.92 -18.17 -11.13
CA ASN A 570 -29.53 -17.41 -12.33
C ASN A 570 -28.09 -17.62 -12.85
N SER A 571 -27.28 -18.49 -12.25
CA SER A 571 -26.04 -18.91 -12.88
C SER A 571 -26.33 -19.76 -14.13
N PRO A 572 -25.65 -19.56 -15.26
CA PRO A 572 -25.74 -20.47 -16.41
C PRO A 572 -25.00 -21.80 -16.18
N VAL A 573 -24.05 -21.87 -15.24
CA VAL A 573 -23.10 -22.99 -15.12
C VAL A 573 -23.21 -23.82 -13.84
N ILE A 574 -23.84 -23.29 -12.78
CA ILE A 574 -24.04 -24.01 -11.51
C ILE A 574 -25.49 -23.91 -11.02
N SER A 575 -26.00 -24.95 -10.37
CA SER A 575 -27.32 -24.97 -9.71
C SER A 575 -27.24 -24.83 -8.20
N SER A 576 -26.29 -25.50 -7.57
CA SER A 576 -26.14 -25.48 -6.11
C SER A 576 -24.76 -25.89 -5.66
N ILE A 577 -24.48 -25.67 -4.38
CA ILE A 577 -23.29 -26.18 -3.69
C ILE A 577 -23.77 -26.98 -2.48
N ASP A 578 -23.43 -28.25 -2.43
CA ASP A 578 -23.60 -29.08 -1.25
C ASP A 578 -22.33 -28.98 -0.41
N TYR A 579 -22.44 -28.55 0.84
CA TYR A 579 -21.30 -28.45 1.75
C TYR A 579 -21.53 -29.28 3.00
N GLN A 580 -20.47 -29.93 3.48
CA GLN A 580 -20.50 -30.75 4.68
C GLN A 580 -19.09 -30.93 5.27
N ARG A 581 -19.02 -31.51 6.46
CA ARG A 581 -17.76 -32.03 7.00
C ARG A 581 -17.61 -33.50 6.61
N GLU A 582 -16.51 -33.85 5.96
CA GLU A 582 -16.13 -35.24 5.67
C GLU A 582 -14.84 -35.56 6.41
N ASP A 583 -14.88 -36.56 7.29
CA ASP A 583 -13.77 -36.93 8.17
C ASP A 583 -13.16 -35.71 8.89
N ASN A 584 -11.96 -35.30 8.46
CA ASN A 584 -11.23 -34.18 9.03
C ASN A 584 -11.09 -33.00 8.06
N ALA A 585 -12.04 -32.83 7.14
CA ALA A 585 -12.05 -31.74 6.17
C ALA A 585 -13.44 -31.12 6.02
N PHE A 586 -13.46 -29.84 5.66
CA PHE A 586 -14.64 -29.22 5.08
C PHE A 586 -14.66 -29.53 3.58
N VAL A 587 -15.82 -29.91 3.06
CA VAL A 587 -15.99 -30.26 1.66
C VAL A 587 -17.18 -29.50 1.08
N ALA A 588 -16.97 -28.89 -0.09
CA ALA A 588 -18.03 -28.29 -0.89
C ALA A 588 -18.03 -28.87 -2.31
N ALA A 589 -19.16 -29.42 -2.70
CA ALA A 589 -19.37 -30.09 -3.97
C ALA A 589 -20.31 -29.23 -4.85
N PHE A 590 -19.84 -28.86 -6.03
CA PHE A 590 -20.48 -27.90 -6.92
C PHE A 590 -21.35 -28.66 -7.91
N ASP A 591 -22.66 -28.47 -7.88
CA ASP A 591 -23.61 -29.08 -8.81
C ASP A 591 -23.61 -28.29 -10.13
N LEU A 592 -22.71 -28.69 -11.04
CA LEU A 592 -22.53 -28.06 -12.34
C LEU A 592 -23.63 -28.47 -13.33
N LYS A 593 -24.01 -27.55 -14.22
CA LYS A 593 -25.04 -27.80 -15.24
C LYS A 593 -24.51 -28.54 -16.47
N GLU A 594 -23.19 -28.53 -16.66
CA GLU A 594 -22.49 -29.19 -17.75
C GLU A 594 -21.23 -29.88 -17.20
N GLU A 595 -20.77 -30.94 -17.87
CA GLU A 595 -19.50 -31.61 -17.55
C GLU A 595 -18.32 -30.78 -18.08
N GLY A 596 -17.24 -30.66 -17.29
CA GLY A 596 -16.04 -29.91 -17.69
C GLY A 596 -16.26 -28.40 -17.66
N ILE A 597 -16.05 -27.78 -16.50
CA ILE A 597 -16.13 -26.33 -16.31
C ILE A 597 -14.73 -25.72 -16.32
N THR A 598 -14.55 -24.59 -16.99
CA THR A 598 -13.34 -23.77 -16.79
C THR A 598 -13.54 -22.91 -15.55
N PHE A 599 -12.56 -22.86 -14.67
CA PHE A 599 -12.65 -22.04 -13.47
C PHE A 599 -11.33 -21.34 -13.17
N GLU A 600 -11.41 -20.23 -12.45
CA GLU A 600 -10.28 -19.48 -11.92
C GLU A 600 -10.42 -19.36 -10.40
N THR A 601 -9.28 -19.30 -9.69
CA THR A 601 -9.26 -19.10 -8.24
C THR A 601 -8.42 -17.88 -7.89
N PRO A 602 -8.98 -16.66 -7.97
CA PRO A 602 -8.26 -15.46 -7.59
C PRO A 602 -7.87 -15.53 -6.10
N ALA A 603 -6.63 -15.15 -5.79
CA ALA A 603 -6.11 -15.22 -4.44
C ALA A 603 -6.58 -14.04 -3.58
N PHE A 604 -7.16 -14.33 -2.43
CA PHE A 604 -7.56 -13.34 -1.42
C PHE A 604 -7.16 -13.83 -0.03
N SER A 605 -6.81 -12.90 0.87
CA SER A 605 -6.63 -13.24 2.29
C SER A 605 -7.95 -13.69 2.90
N SER A 606 -7.90 -14.77 3.68
CA SER A 606 -9.05 -15.32 4.42
C SER A 606 -10.30 -15.61 3.57
N ARG A 607 -10.13 -15.82 2.26
CA ARG A 607 -11.21 -16.18 1.33
C ARG A 607 -10.70 -17.17 0.31
N ILE A 608 -11.51 -18.18 0.00
CA ILE A 608 -11.33 -18.99 -1.21
C ILE A 608 -12.38 -18.53 -2.21
N VAL A 609 -11.93 -18.05 -3.37
CA VAL A 609 -12.80 -17.60 -4.45
C VAL A 609 -12.68 -18.56 -5.61
N VAL A 610 -13.82 -18.96 -6.17
CA VAL A 610 -13.92 -19.84 -7.33
C VAL A 610 -14.83 -19.17 -8.36
N ASP A 611 -14.24 -18.71 -9.46
CA ASP A 611 -14.96 -18.15 -10.59
C ASP A 611 -15.19 -19.24 -11.62
N LEU A 612 -16.46 -19.62 -11.80
CA LEU A 612 -16.88 -20.59 -12.82
C LEU A 612 -17.22 -19.85 -14.11
N MET A 613 -16.47 -20.08 -15.17
CA MET A 613 -16.63 -19.36 -16.44
C MET A 613 -17.90 -19.78 -17.18
N HIS A 614 -18.60 -18.81 -17.77
CA HIS A 614 -19.89 -19.00 -18.47
C HIS A 614 -19.80 -19.64 -19.86
#